data_AF-A0A3R9WZE3-F1
#
_entry.id   AF-A0A3R9WZE3-F1
#
_cell.length_a   1.000
_cell.length_b   1.000
_cell.length_c   1.000
_cell.angle_alpha   90.00
_cell.angle_beta   90.00
_cell.angle_gamma   90.00
#
_symmetry.space_group_name_H-M   'P 1'
#
loop_
_entity.id
_entity.type
_entity.pdbx_description
1 polymer ?
#
loop_
_entity_poly.entity_id
_entity_poly.type
_entity_poly.pdbx_seq_one_letter_code
_entity_poly.pdbx_strand_id
1 'polypeptide(L)'
;MRGVEVILIMRERIVVLLALLILLAPVMAESQGSITVGFDKKHGLSSAKFPELKKLLEGEGYIVKDVDTVSEDIDILVIVNQTAPLSEGEISQLDSYVRAGHSLLIVRNAVSAVFNAMSTDDPLCTIKVIGGCDPFEATVNSTYFKYSREVIVKGSSLSLSANLPRFLISKEVWIDRDKNGRFTETDPRQSNLVLMVGQNYGMGRVVVSSVDFFSGALLSQKDNKLFTKELFSWLSSPSLAKRKYEEVRSKLSSFVNMKGDLDRVGGDSSTLLNVASSINKSLESVKAMIDRGASEEALSQLEAIERKINDYMSFVSKLVVVETKLSQFASYLEETRKSEPNISLDKFYNEVSRLNSEKRAVYEKWSAGDLSGANQTANSILNSIENLSNEAKSYVTEQKEMIKRMEEEKQRNIMIAVIAVVIVVIAVAGFLIYKRRKEKEEISIVIKPPTG
;
A
#
# COMPACT_ATOMS: atom_id res chain seq x y z
N MET A 1 26.04 5.23 -41.12
CA MET A 1 26.08 6.24 -40.03
C MET A 1 24.69 6.83 -39.70
N ARG A 2 23.57 6.13 -39.91
CA ARG A 2 22.21 6.64 -39.57
C ARG A 2 21.51 5.89 -38.43
N GLY A 3 22.09 4.79 -37.93
CA GLY A 3 21.51 4.00 -36.84
C GLY A 3 21.91 4.45 -35.43
N VAL A 4 23.04 5.15 -35.30
CA VAL A 4 23.58 5.56 -33.98
C VAL A 4 22.92 6.85 -33.47
N GLU A 5 22.55 7.77 -34.35
CA GLU A 5 21.84 9.01 -33.98
C GLU A 5 20.40 8.75 -33.49
N VAL A 6 19.72 7.74 -34.03
CA VAL A 6 18.34 7.40 -33.62
C VAL A 6 18.30 6.82 -32.21
N ILE A 7 19.34 6.08 -31.80
CA ILE A 7 19.44 5.50 -30.46
C ILE A 7 19.78 6.58 -29.41
N LEU A 8 20.64 7.55 -29.75
CA LEU A 8 20.97 8.65 -28.85
C LEU A 8 19.76 9.59 -28.61
N ILE A 9 19.02 9.93 -29.66
CA ILE A 9 17.84 10.81 -29.56
C ILE A 9 16.69 10.15 -28.76
N MET A 10 16.53 8.82 -28.86
CA MET A 10 15.56 8.10 -28.02
C MET A 10 15.97 8.05 -26.54
N ARG A 11 17.28 7.91 -26.25
CA ARG A 11 17.78 7.89 -24.87
C ARG A 11 17.60 9.23 -24.17
N GLU A 12 17.91 10.33 -24.86
CA GLU A 12 17.72 11.68 -24.30
C GLU A 12 16.24 12.02 -24.09
N ARG A 13 15.34 11.60 -24.99
CA ARG A 13 13.90 11.81 -24.82
C ARG A 13 13.31 11.00 -23.67
N ILE A 14 13.79 9.78 -23.43
CA ILE A 14 13.35 8.96 -22.28
C ILE A 14 13.83 9.56 -20.96
N VAL A 15 15.08 10.05 -20.90
CA VAL A 15 15.63 10.69 -19.69
C VAL A 15 14.92 12.02 -19.39
N VAL A 16 14.60 12.81 -20.42
CA VAL A 16 13.81 14.05 -20.27
C VAL A 16 12.36 13.74 -19.86
N LEU A 17 11.74 12.67 -20.38
CA LEU A 17 10.41 12.23 -19.93
C LEU A 17 10.40 11.76 -18.48
N LEU A 18 11.42 11.00 -18.04
CA LEU A 18 11.58 10.56 -16.66
C LEU A 18 11.86 11.73 -15.72
N ALA A 19 12.68 12.70 -16.14
CA ALA A 19 12.93 13.92 -15.36
C ALA A 19 11.68 14.81 -15.28
N LEU A 20 10.87 14.89 -16.34
CA LEU A 20 9.57 15.58 -16.30
C LEU A 20 8.56 14.85 -15.41
N LEU A 21 8.55 13.51 -15.37
CA LEU A 21 7.70 12.71 -14.49
C LEU A 21 8.09 12.83 -13.01
N ILE A 22 9.37 13.06 -12.70
CA ILE A 22 9.86 13.32 -11.34
C ILE A 22 9.58 14.78 -10.92
N LEU A 23 9.56 15.73 -11.85
CA LEU A 23 9.19 17.14 -11.61
C LEU A 23 7.68 17.40 -11.62
N LEU A 24 6.90 16.52 -12.25
CA LEU A 24 5.43 16.52 -12.24
C LEU A 24 4.85 15.56 -11.19
N ALA A 25 5.68 14.89 -10.39
CA ALA A 25 5.20 14.31 -9.16
C ALA A 25 4.70 15.48 -8.32
N PRO A 26 3.38 15.62 -8.08
CA PRO A 26 2.97 16.44 -6.95
C PRO A 26 3.74 15.87 -5.76
N VAL A 27 4.24 16.74 -4.88
CA VAL A 27 4.56 16.31 -3.53
C VAL A 27 3.28 15.65 -3.03
N MET A 28 3.23 14.32 -3.16
CA MET A 28 2.11 13.51 -2.74
C MET A 28 2.18 13.55 -1.23
N ALA A 29 1.59 14.60 -0.65
CA ALA A 29 0.78 14.37 0.53
C ALA A 29 -0.14 13.22 0.12
N GLU A 30 0.12 12.03 0.67
CA GLU A 30 -0.78 10.89 0.55
C GLU A 30 -2.18 11.43 0.79
N SER A 31 -3.01 11.46 -0.27
CA SER A 31 -4.38 11.92 -0.11
C SER A 31 -5.13 10.82 0.63
N GLN A 32 -4.98 10.79 1.95
CA GLN A 32 -6.06 10.39 2.84
C GLN A 32 -7.29 11.13 2.31
N GLY A 33 -8.33 10.39 1.92
CA GLY A 33 -9.54 10.98 1.34
C GLY A 33 -9.94 12.21 2.14
N SER A 34 -10.06 13.35 1.47
CA SER A 34 -10.16 14.68 2.09
C SER A 34 -11.27 14.71 3.14
N ILE A 35 -10.95 15.07 4.38
CA ILE A 35 -11.93 15.19 5.46
C ILE A 35 -12.69 16.51 5.31
N THR A 36 -14.01 16.45 5.37
CA THR A 36 -14.89 17.61 5.19
C THR A 36 -15.38 18.15 6.53
N VAL A 37 -15.15 19.44 6.76
CA VAL A 37 -15.65 20.19 7.90
C VAL A 37 -16.81 21.07 7.46
N GLY A 38 -18.01 20.78 7.95
CA GLY A 38 -19.23 21.53 7.70
C GLY A 38 -19.52 22.52 8.82
N PHE A 39 -19.66 23.80 8.50
CA PHE A 39 -20.19 24.80 9.44
C PHE A 39 -21.71 24.88 9.27
N ASP A 40 -22.45 24.57 10.33
CA ASP A 40 -23.90 24.72 10.35
C ASP A 40 -24.25 26.21 10.42
N LYS A 41 -24.52 26.82 9.26
CA LYS A 41 -24.88 28.24 9.16
C LYS A 41 -26.36 28.49 9.48
N LYS A 42 -27.18 27.45 9.56
CA LYS A 42 -28.60 27.55 9.91
C LYS A 42 -28.77 27.73 11.40
N HIS A 43 -28.06 26.93 12.19
CA HIS A 43 -28.18 26.90 13.65
C HIS A 43 -27.01 27.55 14.39
N GLY A 44 -25.91 27.83 13.69
CA GLY A 44 -24.79 28.61 14.17
C GLY A 44 -24.23 29.60 13.15
N LEU A 45 -22.99 30.02 13.38
CA LEU A 45 -22.27 30.95 12.51
C LEU A 45 -21.57 30.22 11.37
N SER A 46 -21.63 30.81 10.16
CA SER A 46 -20.90 30.34 8.98
C SER A 46 -19.37 30.45 9.16
N SER A 47 -18.63 29.64 8.40
CA SER A 47 -17.16 29.66 8.30
C SER A 47 -16.59 31.04 7.93
N ALA A 48 -17.34 31.88 7.21
CA ALA A 48 -16.95 33.25 6.87
C ALA A 48 -16.69 34.15 8.11
N LYS A 49 -17.21 33.80 9.29
CA LYS A 49 -16.94 34.50 10.55
C LYS A 49 -15.62 34.08 11.20
N PHE A 50 -14.95 33.05 10.67
CA PHE A 50 -13.72 32.47 11.21
C PHE A 50 -12.67 32.27 10.10
N PRO A 51 -12.25 33.34 9.40
CA PRO A 51 -11.37 33.21 8.24
C PRO A 51 -10.00 32.61 8.58
N GLU A 52 -9.44 32.89 9.76
CA GLU A 52 -8.16 32.31 10.20
C GLU A 52 -8.28 30.82 10.50
N LEU A 53 -9.39 30.39 11.11
CA LEU A 53 -9.68 28.96 11.34
C LEU A 53 -9.86 28.24 10.01
N LYS A 54 -10.66 28.80 9.09
CA LYS A 54 -10.84 28.23 7.76
C LYS A 54 -9.51 28.03 7.05
N LYS A 55 -8.67 29.07 7.02
CA LYS A 55 -7.32 29.01 6.43
C LYS A 55 -6.44 27.96 7.11
N LEU A 56 -6.52 27.83 8.44
CA LEU A 56 -5.80 26.80 9.17
C LEU A 56 -6.23 25.40 8.72
N LEU A 57 -7.54 25.12 8.72
CA LEU A 57 -8.07 23.81 8.35
C LEU A 57 -7.77 23.45 6.89
N GLU A 58 -7.98 24.38 5.96
CA GLU A 58 -7.62 24.16 4.54
C GLU A 58 -6.12 23.91 4.37
N GLY A 59 -5.28 24.59 5.16
CA GLY A 59 -3.83 24.37 5.19
C GLY A 59 -3.42 22.99 5.71
N GLU A 60 -4.25 22.34 6.52
CA GLU A 60 -4.06 20.95 6.97
C GLU A 60 -4.73 19.93 6.03
N GLY A 61 -5.30 20.36 4.90
CA GLY A 61 -5.92 19.49 3.90
C GLY A 61 -7.40 19.17 4.11
N TYR A 62 -8.08 19.84 5.05
CA TYR A 62 -9.52 19.72 5.22
C TYR A 62 -10.29 20.52 4.14
N ILE A 63 -11.45 20.01 3.73
CA ILE A 63 -12.41 20.77 2.92
C ILE A 63 -13.37 21.47 3.86
N VAL A 64 -13.39 22.80 3.86
CA VAL A 64 -14.29 23.60 4.70
C VAL A 64 -15.45 24.14 3.87
N LYS A 65 -16.68 23.88 4.31
CA LYS A 65 -17.89 24.42 3.67
C LYS A 65 -18.99 24.74 4.67
N ASP A 66 -19.91 25.61 4.27
CA ASP A 66 -21.11 25.91 5.07
C ASP A 66 -22.26 25.01 4.63
N VAL A 67 -23.06 24.54 5.59
CA VAL A 67 -24.21 23.66 5.37
C VAL A 67 -25.44 24.16 6.10
N ASP A 68 -26.61 23.88 5.50
CA ASP A 68 -27.92 24.21 6.09
C ASP A 68 -28.56 23.02 6.81
N THR A 69 -28.06 21.80 6.57
CA THR A 69 -28.58 20.56 7.13
C THR A 69 -27.45 19.56 7.36
N VAL A 70 -27.66 18.63 8.28
CA VAL A 70 -26.78 17.47 8.49
C VAL A 70 -26.72 16.64 7.21
N SER A 71 -25.52 16.21 6.81
CA SER A 71 -25.31 15.46 5.57
C SER A 71 -24.15 14.47 5.73
N GLU A 72 -24.27 13.29 5.10
CA GLU A 72 -23.30 12.20 5.20
C GLU A 72 -21.94 12.51 4.53
N ASP A 73 -21.89 13.52 3.67
CA ASP A 73 -20.65 13.99 3.05
C ASP A 73 -19.83 14.95 3.94
N ILE A 74 -20.36 15.28 5.13
CA ILE A 74 -19.66 16.00 6.19
C ILE A 74 -19.08 14.99 7.17
N ASP A 75 -17.80 15.11 7.48
CA ASP A 75 -17.14 14.26 8.48
C ASP A 75 -17.20 14.89 9.87
N ILE A 76 -16.99 16.21 9.93
CA ILE A 76 -17.03 17.00 11.16
C ILE A 76 -18.03 18.13 10.98
N LEU A 77 -19.11 18.11 11.74
CA LEU A 77 -20.06 19.22 11.81
C LEU A 77 -19.65 20.18 12.93
N VAL A 78 -19.65 21.47 12.66
CA VAL A 78 -19.26 22.52 13.59
C VAL A 78 -20.45 23.47 13.77
N ILE A 79 -20.90 23.63 15.01
CA ILE A 79 -22.00 24.53 15.39
C ILE A 79 -21.47 25.55 16.39
N VAL A 80 -21.30 26.80 15.97
CA VAL A 80 -20.71 27.88 16.78
C VAL A 80 -21.72 28.98 17.04
N ASN A 81 -21.95 29.28 18.32
CA ASN A 81 -22.98 30.21 18.81
C ASN A 81 -24.39 29.83 18.35
N GLN A 82 -25.42 30.24 19.08
CA GLN A 82 -26.80 30.00 18.65
C GLN A 82 -27.27 31.10 17.69
N THR A 83 -27.73 30.73 16.50
CA THR A 83 -28.45 31.64 15.58
C THR A 83 -29.93 31.28 15.46
N ALA A 84 -30.27 29.99 15.44
CA ALA A 84 -31.65 29.48 15.45
C ALA A 84 -31.74 28.15 16.20
N PRO A 85 -32.79 27.87 16.99
CA PRO A 85 -32.94 26.61 17.72
C PRO A 85 -33.06 25.41 16.75
N LEU A 86 -32.73 24.21 17.24
CA LEU A 86 -32.99 22.97 16.50
C LEU A 86 -34.38 22.44 16.85
N SER A 87 -35.07 21.92 15.85
CA SER A 87 -36.27 21.12 16.04
C SER A 87 -35.94 19.74 16.62
N GLU A 88 -36.93 19.07 17.22
CA GLU A 88 -36.75 17.70 17.73
C GLU A 88 -36.28 16.71 16.65
N GLY A 89 -36.76 16.88 15.42
CA GLY A 89 -36.32 16.07 14.27
C GLY A 89 -34.83 16.26 13.94
N GLU A 90 -34.34 17.49 14.00
CA GLU A 90 -32.92 17.81 13.75
C GLU A 90 -32.02 17.31 14.87
N ILE A 91 -32.49 17.34 16.12
CA ILE A 91 -31.77 16.74 17.25
C ILE A 91 -31.61 15.23 17.04
N SER A 92 -32.67 14.54 16.61
CA SER A 92 -32.60 13.10 16.30
C SER A 92 -31.67 12.79 15.12
N GLN A 93 -31.59 13.69 14.14
CA GLN A 93 -30.65 13.57 13.02
C GLN A 93 -29.20 13.75 13.48
N LEU A 94 -28.92 14.71 14.37
CA LEU A 94 -27.58 14.86 14.96
C LEU A 94 -27.15 13.64 15.76
N ASP A 95 -28.04 13.08 16.58
CA ASP A 95 -27.75 11.84 17.33
C ASP A 95 -27.37 10.70 16.38
N SER A 96 -28.18 10.49 15.34
CA SER A 96 -27.95 9.44 14.34
C SER A 96 -26.66 9.66 13.56
N TYR A 97 -26.37 10.90 13.16
CA TYR A 97 -25.17 11.30 12.44
C TYR A 97 -23.91 10.97 13.23
N VAL A 98 -23.85 11.34 14.51
CA VAL A 98 -22.67 11.03 15.32
C VAL A 98 -22.55 9.51 15.53
N ARG A 99 -23.66 8.81 15.83
CA ARG A 99 -23.63 7.35 15.99
C ARG A 99 -23.17 6.61 14.74
N ALA A 100 -23.40 7.15 13.54
CA ALA A 100 -22.97 6.60 12.26
C ALA A 100 -21.47 6.77 11.95
N GLY A 101 -20.71 7.42 12.85
CA GLY A 101 -19.26 7.56 12.74
C GLY A 101 -18.78 8.96 12.38
N HIS A 102 -19.65 9.96 12.44
CA HIS A 102 -19.29 11.34 12.19
C HIS A 102 -19.04 12.10 13.49
N SER A 103 -18.45 13.28 13.39
CA SER A 103 -18.03 14.06 14.55
C SER A 103 -18.73 15.41 14.65
N LEU A 104 -18.90 15.89 15.87
CA LEU A 104 -19.60 17.13 16.18
C LEU A 104 -18.75 18.00 17.12
N LEU A 105 -18.55 19.26 16.74
CA LEU A 105 -17.97 20.29 17.59
C LEU A 105 -19.03 21.37 17.86
N ILE A 106 -19.44 21.49 19.11
CA ILE A 106 -20.42 22.47 19.59
C ILE A 106 -19.68 23.51 20.41
N VAL A 107 -19.80 24.79 20.04
CA VAL A 107 -19.14 25.89 20.74
C VAL A 107 -20.18 26.94 21.09
N ARG A 108 -20.39 27.16 22.40
CA ARG A 108 -21.28 28.21 22.93
C ARG A 108 -22.69 28.18 22.33
N ASN A 109 -23.23 26.97 22.12
CA ASN A 109 -24.53 26.75 21.51
C ASN A 109 -25.39 25.84 22.42
N ALA A 110 -26.70 26.11 22.51
CA ALA A 110 -27.59 25.47 23.48
C ALA A 110 -27.85 23.98 23.17
N VAL A 111 -27.59 23.53 21.94
CA VAL A 111 -27.65 22.10 21.53
C VAL A 111 -26.74 21.23 22.38
N SER A 112 -25.69 21.81 22.96
CA SER A 112 -24.79 21.12 23.89
C SER A 112 -25.54 20.37 25.01
N ALA A 113 -26.68 20.87 25.48
CA ALA A 113 -27.47 20.25 26.54
C ALA A 113 -27.93 18.82 26.19
N VAL A 114 -28.17 18.52 24.90
CA VAL A 114 -28.50 17.17 24.41
C VAL A 114 -27.36 16.18 24.71
N PHE A 115 -26.12 16.68 24.78
CA PHE A 115 -24.91 15.89 25.00
C PHE A 115 -24.37 16.02 26.43
N ASN A 116 -25.25 16.27 27.41
CA ASN A 116 -24.96 16.28 28.86
C ASN A 116 -24.00 17.38 29.33
N ALA A 117 -23.83 18.44 28.55
CA ALA A 117 -22.98 19.58 28.89
C ALA A 117 -23.68 20.89 28.52
N MET A 118 -23.79 21.84 29.43
CA MET A 118 -24.46 23.12 29.19
C MET A 118 -23.56 24.27 29.66
N SER A 119 -23.40 25.29 28.82
CA SER A 119 -22.70 26.52 29.22
C SER A 119 -23.43 27.21 30.35
N THR A 120 -22.70 27.70 31.34
CA THR A 120 -23.23 28.62 32.35
C THR A 120 -23.39 30.02 31.76
N ASP A 121 -24.29 30.81 32.34
CA ASP A 121 -24.55 32.19 31.91
C ASP A 121 -23.50 33.18 32.42
N ASP A 122 -22.65 32.75 33.37
CA ASP A 122 -21.68 33.60 34.04
C ASP A 122 -20.34 33.65 33.27
N PRO A 123 -19.92 34.82 32.76
CA PRO A 123 -18.62 34.97 32.12
C PRO A 123 -17.46 34.70 33.07
N LEU A 124 -16.39 34.13 32.53
CA LEU A 124 -15.11 33.97 33.22
C LEU A 124 -14.12 35.06 32.78
N CYS A 125 -13.43 35.65 33.75
CA CYS A 125 -12.65 36.87 33.56
C CYS A 125 -11.24 36.70 34.14
N THR A 126 -10.24 37.30 33.47
CA THR A 126 -8.82 37.18 33.82
C THR A 126 -8.38 38.17 34.91
N ILE A 127 -7.25 37.88 35.55
CA ILE A 127 -6.66 38.63 36.68
C ILE A 127 -5.86 39.84 36.17
N LYS A 128 -6.44 40.69 35.32
CA LYS A 128 -5.80 41.96 34.91
C LYS A 128 -6.40 43.14 35.67
N VAL A 129 -5.51 44.06 36.07
CA VAL A 129 -5.69 45.04 37.14
C VAL A 129 -6.82 46.06 36.91
N ILE A 130 -7.44 46.13 35.73
CA ILE A 130 -8.54 47.08 35.47
C ILE A 130 -9.59 46.50 34.50
N GLY A 131 -10.69 45.97 35.06
CA GLY A 131 -12.06 46.15 34.55
C GLY A 131 -12.50 45.49 33.23
N GLY A 132 -12.15 44.23 32.96
CA GLY A 132 -12.71 43.54 31.79
C GLY A 132 -12.65 42.01 31.83
N CYS A 133 -13.66 41.37 31.22
CA CYS A 133 -13.67 39.94 30.92
C CYS A 133 -12.85 39.63 29.68
N ASP A 134 -11.56 39.88 29.81
CA ASP A 134 -10.53 39.54 28.85
C ASP A 134 -10.32 38.02 28.77
N PRO A 135 -9.76 37.52 27.65
CA PRO A 135 -9.38 36.12 27.53
C PRO A 135 -8.46 35.68 28.66
N PHE A 136 -8.63 34.43 29.09
CA PHE A 136 -7.93 33.83 30.22
C PHE A 136 -7.28 32.51 29.84
N GLU A 137 -6.39 32.01 30.69
CA GLU A 137 -5.64 30.79 30.43
C GLU A 137 -6.43 29.54 30.82
N ALA A 138 -6.33 28.51 30.00
CA ALA A 138 -6.86 27.18 30.29
C ALA A 138 -5.78 26.10 30.07
N THR A 139 -5.85 25.06 30.89
CA THR A 139 -4.96 23.90 30.83
C THR A 139 -5.57 22.85 29.91
N VAL A 140 -4.76 22.33 28.99
CA VAL A 140 -5.13 21.26 28.07
C VAL A 140 -4.87 19.90 28.71
N ASN A 141 -5.80 18.96 28.56
CA ASN A 141 -5.64 17.60 29.07
C ASN A 141 -4.62 16.79 28.25
N SER A 142 -3.47 16.50 28.86
CA SER A 142 -2.35 15.80 28.22
C SER A 142 -2.61 14.32 27.90
N THR A 143 -3.67 13.72 28.46
CA THR A 143 -4.09 12.36 28.12
C THR A 143 -4.65 12.28 26.70
N TYR A 144 -5.30 13.35 26.22
CA TYR A 144 -5.94 13.39 24.90
C TYR A 144 -5.14 14.21 23.89
N PHE A 145 -4.39 15.19 24.35
CA PHE A 145 -3.61 16.10 23.51
C PHE A 145 -2.14 16.03 23.89
N LYS A 146 -1.33 15.54 22.96
CA LYS A 146 0.05 15.16 23.23
C LYS A 146 0.95 16.39 23.36
N TYR A 147 0.71 17.40 22.53
CA TYR A 147 1.63 18.51 22.33
C TYR A 147 1.18 19.79 23.02
N SER A 148 -0.11 20.12 22.96
CA SER A 148 -0.66 21.32 23.57
C SER A 148 -0.64 21.22 25.10
N ARG A 149 -0.30 22.34 25.75
CA ARG A 149 -0.29 22.43 27.22
C ARG A 149 -1.24 23.49 27.72
N GLU A 150 -1.22 24.66 27.10
CA GLU A 150 -1.98 25.81 27.58
C GLU A 150 -2.52 26.64 26.42
N VAL A 151 -3.77 27.06 26.56
CA VAL A 151 -4.47 27.88 25.56
C VAL A 151 -5.07 29.11 26.20
N ILE A 152 -5.30 30.15 25.39
CA ILE A 152 -6.02 31.36 25.78
C ILE A 152 -7.46 31.27 25.25
N VAL A 153 -8.44 31.41 26.12
CA VAL A 153 -9.85 31.19 25.79
C VAL A 153 -10.73 32.30 26.34
N LYS A 154 -11.96 32.40 25.81
CA LYS A 154 -12.95 33.37 26.29
C LYS A 154 -14.34 32.77 26.32
N GLY A 155 -15.03 32.88 27.45
CA GLY A 155 -16.40 32.37 27.59
C GLY A 155 -16.76 32.12 29.05
N SER A 156 -17.59 31.09 29.26
CA SER A 156 -18.08 30.67 30.57
C SER A 156 -17.61 29.26 30.92
N SER A 157 -18.05 28.73 32.06
CA SER A 157 -17.83 27.32 32.43
C SER A 157 -18.93 26.41 31.87
N LEU A 158 -18.69 25.09 31.91
CA LEU A 158 -19.68 24.06 31.64
C LEU A 158 -20.25 23.50 32.95
N SER A 159 -21.57 23.40 32.99
CA SER A 159 -22.30 22.51 33.89
C SER A 159 -22.48 21.15 33.22
N LEU A 160 -22.16 20.07 33.93
CA LEU A 160 -22.21 18.71 33.40
C LEU A 160 -23.26 17.89 34.14
N SER A 161 -24.12 17.18 33.41
CA SER A 161 -25.06 16.20 33.98
C SER A 161 -24.48 14.78 34.03
N ALA A 162 -23.28 14.56 33.46
CA ALA A 162 -22.58 13.28 33.44
C ALA A 162 -21.06 13.47 33.66
N ASN A 163 -20.37 12.40 34.03
CA ASN A 163 -18.92 12.42 34.14
C ASN A 163 -18.27 12.29 32.75
N LEU A 164 -18.01 13.42 32.09
CA LEU A 164 -17.42 13.48 30.76
C LEU A 164 -15.91 13.75 30.81
N PRO A 165 -15.12 13.19 29.88
CA PRO A 165 -13.72 13.54 29.72
C PRO A 165 -13.51 15.03 29.53
N ARG A 166 -12.70 15.63 30.40
CA ARG A 166 -12.41 17.06 30.41
C ARG A 166 -11.24 17.34 29.48
N PHE A 167 -11.45 18.16 28.46
CA PHE A 167 -10.41 18.56 27.51
C PHE A 167 -9.72 19.85 27.93
N LEU A 168 -10.50 20.82 28.40
CA LEU A 168 -10.00 22.10 28.91
C LEU A 168 -10.58 22.38 30.29
N ILE A 169 -9.71 22.81 31.20
CA ILE A 169 -10.08 23.35 32.51
C ILE A 169 -9.46 24.74 32.71
N SER A 170 -10.15 25.61 33.44
CA SER A 170 -9.65 26.96 33.72
C SER A 170 -8.43 26.92 34.64
N LYS A 171 -7.49 27.85 34.42
CA LYS A 171 -6.62 28.31 35.50
C LYS A 171 -7.41 29.23 36.44
N GLU A 172 -6.72 30.05 37.23
CA GLU A 172 -7.37 31.03 38.10
C GLU A 172 -8.14 32.07 37.29
N VAL A 173 -9.42 32.22 37.60
CA VAL A 173 -10.37 33.15 36.98
C VAL A 173 -11.31 33.73 38.03
N TRP A 174 -11.92 34.87 37.72
CA TRP A 174 -13.12 35.36 38.41
C TRP A 174 -14.38 34.98 37.64
N ILE A 175 -15.52 34.90 38.36
CA ILE A 175 -16.84 34.65 37.78
C ILE A 175 -17.68 35.93 37.86
N ASP A 176 -18.08 36.46 36.71
CA ASP A 176 -18.86 37.72 36.58
C ASP A 176 -20.36 37.47 36.73
N ARG A 177 -20.79 37.18 37.96
CA ARG A 177 -22.20 36.84 38.24
C ARG A 177 -23.18 37.98 38.00
N ASP A 178 -22.73 39.22 38.15
CA ASP A 178 -23.55 40.42 37.95
C ASP A 178 -23.29 41.10 36.60
N LYS A 179 -22.42 40.50 35.76
CA LYS A 179 -22.16 40.90 34.37
C LYS A 179 -21.67 42.34 34.25
N ASN A 180 -20.94 42.81 35.25
CA ASN A 180 -20.47 44.19 35.33
C ASN A 180 -18.98 44.33 34.98
N GLY A 181 -18.24 43.21 34.88
CA GLY A 181 -16.82 43.14 34.53
C GLY A 181 -15.87 43.78 35.55
N ARG A 182 -16.32 44.05 36.78
CA ARG A 182 -15.58 44.76 37.83
C ARG A 182 -15.20 43.80 38.95
N PHE A 183 -13.91 43.57 39.06
CA PHE A 183 -13.33 42.72 40.11
C PHE A 183 -12.25 43.47 40.88
N THR A 184 -12.12 43.10 42.14
CA THR A 184 -11.11 43.54 43.09
C THR A 184 -10.25 42.36 43.49
N GLU A 185 -9.04 42.61 44.00
CA GLU A 185 -8.14 41.53 44.43
C GLU A 185 -8.71 40.67 45.57
N THR A 186 -9.70 41.20 46.30
CA THR A 186 -10.42 40.51 47.38
C THR A 186 -11.52 39.57 46.90
N ASP A 187 -11.93 39.65 45.62
CA ASP A 187 -12.98 38.80 45.08
C ASP A 187 -12.49 37.34 44.93
N PRO A 188 -13.34 36.35 45.31
CA PRO A 188 -12.94 34.96 45.33
C PRO A 188 -12.62 34.45 43.92
N ARG A 189 -11.41 33.91 43.77
CA ARG A 189 -10.93 33.28 42.54
C ARG A 189 -11.35 31.82 42.51
N GLN A 190 -11.56 31.30 41.30
CA GLN A 190 -11.83 29.89 41.07
C GLN A 190 -10.86 29.32 40.05
N SER A 191 -10.58 28.03 40.16
CA SER A 191 -9.73 27.29 39.23
C SER A 191 -10.32 25.92 38.98
N ASN A 192 -9.82 25.23 37.94
CA ASN A 192 -10.28 23.91 37.54
C ASN A 192 -11.76 23.85 37.14
N LEU A 193 -12.34 24.97 36.71
CA LEU A 193 -13.67 24.99 36.11
C LEU A 193 -13.62 24.28 34.77
N VAL A 194 -14.61 23.45 34.46
CA VAL A 194 -14.65 22.73 33.18
C VAL A 194 -15.06 23.71 32.08
N LEU A 195 -14.32 23.73 30.97
CA LEU A 195 -14.56 24.65 29.85
C LEU A 195 -14.88 23.91 28.55
N MET A 196 -14.29 22.72 28.39
CA MET A 196 -14.50 21.87 27.23
C MET A 196 -14.47 20.41 27.66
N VAL A 197 -15.39 19.64 27.09
CA VAL A 197 -15.46 18.18 27.26
C VAL A 197 -15.54 17.50 25.91
N GLY A 198 -15.08 16.26 25.85
CA GLY A 198 -15.18 15.42 24.66
C GLY A 198 -15.57 13.99 25.02
N GLN A 199 -16.25 13.29 24.13
CA GLN A 199 -16.63 11.89 24.33
C GLN A 199 -16.71 11.13 23.00
N ASN A 200 -16.46 9.83 23.06
CA ASN A 200 -16.92 8.91 22.03
C ASN A 200 -18.44 8.74 22.17
N TYR A 201 -19.16 8.78 21.05
CA TYR A 201 -20.61 8.70 21.03
C TYR A 201 -21.06 7.78 19.87
N GLY A 202 -21.30 6.51 20.21
CA GLY A 202 -21.39 5.46 19.19
C GLY A 202 -20.06 5.31 18.46
N MET A 203 -20.10 5.33 17.12
CA MET A 203 -18.89 5.25 16.29
C MET A 203 -18.18 6.60 16.13
N GLY A 204 -18.86 7.71 16.44
CA GLY A 204 -18.38 9.07 16.24
C GLY A 204 -17.94 9.78 17.52
N ARG A 205 -17.81 11.10 17.44
CA ARG A 205 -17.31 11.94 18.55
C ARG A 205 -18.11 13.20 18.74
N VAL A 206 -18.23 13.63 20.00
CA VAL A 206 -18.83 14.92 20.35
C VAL A 206 -17.86 15.70 21.22
N VAL A 207 -17.64 16.96 20.87
CA VAL A 207 -16.93 17.94 21.71
C VAL A 207 -17.87 19.10 21.97
N VAL A 208 -17.95 19.49 23.24
CA VAL A 208 -18.71 20.65 23.69
C VAL A 208 -17.75 21.62 24.35
N SER A 209 -17.80 22.88 23.92
CA SER A 209 -17.02 23.99 24.48
C SER A 209 -17.94 25.14 24.89
N SER A 210 -17.79 25.63 26.13
CA SER A 210 -18.40 26.90 26.58
C SER A 210 -17.53 28.12 26.27
N VAL A 211 -16.34 27.89 25.70
CA VAL A 211 -15.35 28.93 25.41
C VAL A 211 -15.01 28.98 23.91
N ASP A 212 -14.78 30.20 23.42
CA ASP A 212 -14.09 30.43 22.15
C ASP A 212 -12.58 30.32 22.35
N PHE A 213 -11.91 29.74 21.37
CA PHE A 213 -10.46 29.51 21.33
C PHE A 213 -9.86 29.66 19.92
N PHE A 214 -10.70 29.91 18.90
CA PHE A 214 -10.27 29.91 17.49
C PHE A 214 -10.70 31.15 16.71
N SER A 215 -11.29 32.16 17.35
CA SER A 215 -11.34 33.50 16.74
C SER A 215 -9.92 33.96 16.38
N GLY A 216 -9.78 34.75 15.31
CA GLY A 216 -8.47 35.15 14.79
C GLY A 216 -7.51 35.71 15.85
N ALA A 217 -8.04 36.51 16.77
CA ALA A 217 -7.27 37.08 17.88
C ALA A 217 -6.80 36.05 18.92
N LEU A 218 -7.55 34.96 19.14
CA LEU A 218 -7.19 33.90 20.08
C LEU A 218 -6.32 32.83 19.43
N LEU A 219 -6.59 32.49 18.17
CA LEU A 219 -5.90 31.43 17.45
C LEU A 219 -4.39 31.68 17.31
N SER A 220 -3.97 32.95 17.27
CA SER A 220 -2.57 33.36 17.22
C SER A 220 -1.85 33.39 18.58
N GLN A 221 -2.54 33.07 19.68
CA GLN A 221 -1.98 33.11 21.03
C GLN A 221 -1.62 31.71 21.54
N LYS A 222 -0.55 31.63 22.35
CA LYS A 222 -0.05 30.40 22.98
C LYS A 222 -0.11 29.18 22.03
N ASP A 223 -0.66 28.06 22.52
CA ASP A 223 -0.80 26.82 21.76
C ASP A 223 -2.14 26.74 21.02
N ASN A 224 -2.97 27.79 20.94
CA ASN A 224 -4.34 27.70 20.40
C ASN A 224 -4.38 27.10 18.99
N LYS A 225 -3.44 27.48 18.12
CA LYS A 225 -3.30 26.91 16.78
C LYS A 225 -2.99 25.41 16.83
N LEU A 226 -2.04 25.01 17.70
CA LEU A 226 -1.64 23.61 17.87
C LEU A 226 -2.78 22.77 18.46
N PHE A 227 -3.43 23.28 19.49
CA PHE A 227 -4.58 22.65 20.12
C PHE A 227 -5.73 22.46 19.15
N THR A 228 -6.01 23.47 18.32
CA THR A 228 -7.04 23.37 17.27
C THR A 228 -6.69 22.25 16.27
N LYS A 229 -5.43 22.13 15.85
CA LYS A 229 -5.01 21.02 14.97
C LYS A 229 -5.19 19.66 15.63
N GLU A 230 -4.75 19.50 16.88
CA GLU A 230 -4.90 18.23 17.61
C GLU A 230 -6.39 17.89 17.81
N LEU A 231 -7.23 18.87 18.11
CA LEU A 231 -8.68 18.70 18.25
C LEU A 231 -9.33 18.22 16.94
N PHE A 232 -9.04 18.86 15.81
CA PHE A 232 -9.60 18.44 14.52
C PHE A 232 -9.04 17.11 14.02
N SER A 233 -7.79 16.79 14.35
CA SER A 233 -7.21 15.46 14.13
C SER A 233 -7.97 14.39 14.94
N TRP A 234 -8.25 14.68 16.22
CA TRP A 234 -9.06 13.80 17.05
C TRP A 234 -10.51 13.69 16.51
N LEU A 235 -11.15 14.79 16.12
CA LEU A 235 -12.50 14.73 15.55
C LEU A 235 -12.55 14.00 14.20
N SER A 236 -11.49 14.00 13.39
CA SER A 236 -11.50 13.35 12.08
C SER A 236 -11.23 11.84 12.12
N SER A 237 -10.65 11.32 13.21
CA SER A 237 -10.18 9.93 13.26
C SER A 237 -11.28 8.88 13.05
N PRO A 238 -12.55 9.03 13.48
CA PRO A 238 -13.63 8.10 13.12
C PRO A 238 -13.86 7.96 11.61
N SER A 239 -14.00 9.09 10.90
CA SER A 239 -14.16 9.10 9.44
C SER A 239 -12.94 8.54 8.72
N LEU A 240 -11.74 8.88 9.18
CA LEU A 240 -10.48 8.34 8.64
C LEU A 240 -10.42 6.81 8.81
N ALA A 241 -10.75 6.30 9.99
CA ALA A 241 -10.76 4.86 10.27
C ALA A 241 -11.76 4.11 9.37
N LYS A 242 -12.97 4.65 9.20
CA LYS A 242 -14.00 4.08 8.31
C LYS A 242 -13.53 4.03 6.85
N ARG A 243 -12.95 5.12 6.34
CA ARG A 243 -12.42 5.17 4.97
C ARG A 243 -11.26 4.21 4.77
N LYS A 244 -10.31 4.20 5.72
CA LYS A 244 -9.15 3.32 5.67
C LYS A 244 -9.55 1.85 5.73
N TYR A 245 -10.57 1.51 6.52
CA TYR A 245 -11.13 0.17 6.57
C TYR A 245 -11.62 -0.30 5.19
N GLU A 246 -12.41 0.51 4.49
CA GLU A 246 -12.89 0.16 3.15
C GLU A 246 -11.75 0.09 2.11
N GLU A 247 -10.74 0.97 2.22
CA GLU A 247 -9.53 0.89 1.39
C GLU A 247 -8.81 -0.45 1.58
N VAL A 248 -8.54 -0.82 2.84
CA VAL A 248 -7.82 -2.06 3.17
C VAL A 248 -8.64 -3.29 2.78
N ARG A 249 -9.96 -3.26 2.95
CA ARG A 249 -10.88 -4.31 2.49
C ARG A 249 -10.86 -4.47 0.97
N SER A 250 -10.82 -3.37 0.23
CA SER A 250 -10.65 -3.38 -1.23
C SER A 250 -9.30 -3.97 -1.64
N LYS A 251 -8.22 -3.61 -0.94
CA LYS A 251 -6.89 -4.21 -1.16
C LYS A 251 -6.86 -5.71 -0.87
N LEU A 252 -7.51 -6.16 0.21
CA LEU A 252 -7.65 -7.59 0.49
C LEU A 252 -8.40 -8.32 -0.63
N SER A 253 -9.45 -7.71 -1.19
CA SER A 253 -10.18 -8.26 -2.32
C SER A 253 -9.29 -8.37 -3.56
N SER A 254 -8.48 -7.35 -3.84
CA SER A 254 -7.47 -7.39 -4.92
C SER A 254 -6.44 -8.51 -4.70
N PHE A 255 -5.97 -8.70 -3.46
CA PHE A 255 -5.07 -9.81 -3.12
C PHE A 255 -5.72 -11.18 -3.37
N VAL A 256 -6.99 -11.37 -2.99
CA VAL A 256 -7.76 -12.59 -3.27
C VAL A 256 -7.86 -12.85 -4.77
N ASN A 257 -8.03 -11.81 -5.59
CA ASN A 257 -8.13 -11.94 -7.04
C ASN A 257 -6.84 -12.44 -7.71
N MET A 258 -5.68 -12.31 -7.06
CA MET A 258 -4.42 -12.89 -7.54
C MET A 258 -4.43 -14.43 -7.56
N LYS A 259 -5.43 -15.07 -6.95
CA LYS A 259 -5.71 -16.51 -7.11
C LYS A 259 -5.69 -16.94 -8.58
N GLY A 260 -6.33 -16.17 -9.46
CA GLY A 260 -6.41 -16.53 -10.89
C GLY A 260 -5.04 -16.57 -11.58
N ASP A 261 -4.15 -15.65 -11.19
CA ASP A 261 -2.78 -15.65 -11.70
C ASP A 261 -1.98 -16.86 -11.21
N LEU A 262 -2.17 -17.23 -9.94
CA LEU A 262 -1.48 -18.37 -9.34
C LEU A 262 -2.00 -19.72 -9.89
N ASP A 263 -3.31 -19.87 -10.03
CA ASP A 263 -3.95 -21.06 -10.63
C ASP A 263 -3.48 -21.27 -12.08
N ARG A 264 -3.38 -20.19 -12.87
CA ARG A 264 -2.96 -20.24 -14.28
C ARG A 264 -1.55 -20.81 -14.45
N VAL A 265 -0.68 -20.61 -13.47
CA VAL A 265 0.70 -21.12 -13.49
C VAL A 265 0.87 -22.41 -12.67
N GLY A 266 -0.23 -23.02 -12.21
CA GLY A 266 -0.22 -24.26 -11.44
C GLY A 266 0.29 -24.12 -10.01
N GLY A 267 0.25 -22.91 -9.44
CA GLY A 267 0.59 -22.65 -8.04
C GLY A 267 -0.54 -23.01 -7.07
N ASP A 268 -0.23 -23.06 -5.77
CA ASP A 268 -1.21 -23.40 -4.74
C ASP A 268 -1.99 -22.16 -4.25
N SER A 269 -3.14 -21.92 -4.86
CA SER A 269 -4.05 -20.85 -4.45
C SER A 269 -4.82 -21.11 -3.16
N SER A 270 -4.84 -22.35 -2.64
CA SER A 270 -5.49 -22.64 -1.37
C SER A 270 -4.76 -21.96 -0.21
N THR A 271 -3.42 -21.92 -0.27
CA THR A 271 -2.60 -21.20 0.71
C THR A 271 -2.90 -19.69 0.68
N LEU A 272 -3.08 -19.10 -0.50
CA LEU A 272 -3.48 -17.69 -0.65
C LEU A 272 -4.81 -17.40 0.06
N LEU A 273 -5.82 -18.23 -0.19
CA LEU A 273 -7.14 -18.07 0.41
C LEU A 273 -7.12 -18.23 1.93
N ASN A 274 -6.31 -19.15 2.45
CA ASN A 274 -6.13 -19.34 3.89
C ASN A 274 -5.51 -18.09 4.55
N VAL A 275 -4.49 -17.51 3.91
CA VAL A 275 -3.86 -16.26 4.37
C VAL A 275 -4.85 -15.09 4.31
N ALA A 276 -5.60 -14.96 3.22
CA ALA A 276 -6.63 -13.93 3.08
C ALA A 276 -7.72 -14.06 4.16
N SER A 277 -8.15 -15.28 4.48
CA SER A 277 -9.12 -15.55 5.55
C SER A 277 -8.61 -15.11 6.93
N SER A 278 -7.33 -15.35 7.22
CA SER A 278 -6.68 -14.87 8.44
C SER A 278 -6.67 -13.33 8.53
N ILE A 279 -6.33 -12.66 7.43
CA ILE A 279 -6.38 -11.19 7.35
C ILE A 279 -7.82 -10.67 7.53
N ASN A 280 -8.80 -11.35 6.94
CA ASN A 280 -10.21 -10.96 7.07
C ASN A 280 -10.68 -11.00 8.54
N LYS A 281 -10.26 -12.02 9.32
CA LYS A 281 -10.54 -12.06 10.77
C LYS A 281 -9.90 -10.89 11.52
N SER A 282 -8.69 -10.47 11.14
CA SER A 282 -8.08 -9.26 11.69
C SER A 282 -8.89 -8.00 11.34
N LEU A 283 -9.42 -7.91 10.11
CA LEU A 283 -10.31 -6.80 9.74
C LEU A 283 -11.63 -6.81 10.53
N GLU A 284 -12.22 -7.96 10.83
CA GLU A 284 -13.41 -8.05 11.69
C GLU A 284 -13.13 -7.52 13.09
N SER A 285 -11.96 -7.83 13.66
CA SER A 285 -11.51 -7.28 14.95
C SER A 285 -11.37 -5.75 14.89
N VAL A 286 -10.77 -5.23 13.81
CA VAL A 286 -10.63 -3.78 13.60
C VAL A 286 -12.00 -3.13 13.46
N LYS A 287 -12.93 -3.74 12.73
CA LYS A 287 -14.31 -3.23 12.60
C LYS A 287 -14.96 -3.08 13.97
N ALA A 288 -14.79 -4.06 14.86
CA ALA A 288 -15.30 -3.97 16.23
C ALA A 288 -14.65 -2.83 17.04
N MET A 289 -13.40 -2.44 16.76
CA MET A 289 -12.76 -1.28 17.39
C MET A 289 -13.37 0.03 16.89
N ILE A 290 -13.59 0.16 15.58
CA ILE A 290 -14.28 1.32 14.97
C ILE A 290 -15.69 1.43 15.55
N ASP A 291 -16.41 0.32 15.63
CA ASP A 291 -17.79 0.29 16.14
C ASP A 291 -17.87 0.72 17.63
N ARG A 292 -16.76 0.65 18.39
CA ARG A 292 -16.62 1.11 19.79
C ARG A 292 -16.00 2.52 19.93
N GLY A 293 -15.67 3.19 18.83
CA GLY A 293 -15.04 4.52 18.84
C GLY A 293 -13.53 4.54 19.16
N ALA A 294 -12.85 3.39 19.09
CA ALA A 294 -11.40 3.26 19.29
C ALA A 294 -10.62 3.53 17.98
N SER A 295 -10.85 4.70 17.39
CA SER A 295 -10.42 5.03 16.02
C SER A 295 -8.90 5.04 15.84
N GLU A 296 -8.13 5.56 16.79
CA GLU A 296 -6.67 5.62 16.71
C GLU A 296 -6.03 4.22 16.72
N GLU A 297 -6.54 3.34 17.58
CA GLU A 297 -6.11 1.95 17.66
C GLU A 297 -6.48 1.19 16.38
N ALA A 298 -7.69 1.43 15.86
CA ALA A 298 -8.16 0.86 14.60
C ALA A 298 -7.28 1.30 13.42
N LEU A 299 -6.94 2.60 13.33
CA LEU A 299 -6.06 3.14 12.28
C LEU A 299 -4.68 2.49 12.31
N SER A 300 -4.06 2.37 13.49
CA SER A 300 -2.76 1.72 13.63
C SER A 300 -2.78 0.26 13.18
N GLN A 301 -3.84 -0.49 13.50
CA GLN A 301 -4.00 -1.87 13.04
C GLN A 301 -4.28 -1.96 11.53
N LEU A 302 -5.05 -1.05 10.97
CA LEU A 302 -5.30 -0.99 9.53
C LEU A 302 -4.02 -0.76 8.73
N GLU A 303 -3.13 0.14 9.19
CA GLU A 303 -1.82 0.35 8.57
C GLU A 303 -0.96 -0.92 8.59
N ALA A 304 -0.96 -1.65 9.71
CA ALA A 304 -0.22 -2.90 9.83
C ALA A 304 -0.77 -3.98 8.90
N ILE A 305 -2.11 -4.09 8.81
CA ILE A 305 -2.79 -5.03 7.90
C ILE A 305 -2.50 -4.66 6.44
N GLU A 306 -2.56 -3.38 6.09
CA GLU A 306 -2.28 -2.90 4.74
C GLU A 306 -0.86 -3.25 4.29
N ARG A 307 0.15 -2.96 5.13
CA ARG A 307 1.54 -3.32 4.85
C ARG A 307 1.67 -4.83 4.61
N LYS A 308 1.04 -5.62 5.49
CA LYS A 308 1.01 -7.09 5.36
C LYS A 308 0.37 -7.56 4.05
N ILE A 309 -0.74 -6.96 3.62
CA ILE A 309 -1.37 -7.26 2.32
C ILE A 309 -0.41 -6.93 1.17
N ASN A 310 0.22 -5.76 1.18
CA ASN A 310 1.15 -5.33 0.14
C ASN A 310 2.35 -6.29 0.04
N ASP A 311 2.91 -6.71 1.18
CA ASP A 311 4.01 -7.67 1.23
C ASP A 311 3.60 -9.02 0.63
N TYR A 312 2.39 -9.51 0.94
CA TYR A 312 1.87 -10.73 0.33
C TYR A 312 1.58 -10.60 -1.16
N MET A 313 1.03 -9.47 -1.62
CA MET A 313 0.80 -9.22 -3.05
C MET A 313 2.12 -9.24 -3.84
N SER A 314 3.15 -8.58 -3.30
CA SER A 314 4.50 -8.61 -3.87
C SER A 314 5.06 -10.04 -3.93
N PHE A 315 4.90 -10.80 -2.84
CA PHE A 315 5.33 -12.18 -2.77
C PHE A 315 4.58 -13.10 -3.76
N VAL A 316 3.26 -12.98 -3.89
CA VAL A 316 2.48 -13.77 -4.87
C VAL A 316 2.92 -13.46 -6.29
N SER A 317 3.17 -12.19 -6.61
CA SER A 317 3.69 -11.79 -7.92
C SER A 317 5.02 -12.48 -8.25
N LYS A 318 5.90 -12.59 -7.25
CA LYS A 318 7.17 -13.33 -7.37
C LYS A 318 6.95 -14.84 -7.52
N LEU A 319 6.03 -15.43 -6.77
CA LEU A 319 5.68 -16.85 -6.91
C LEU A 319 5.20 -17.16 -8.33
N VAL A 320 4.36 -16.30 -8.90
CA VAL A 320 3.90 -16.45 -10.29
C VAL A 320 5.09 -16.50 -11.27
N VAL A 321 6.11 -15.66 -11.07
CA VAL A 321 7.34 -15.68 -11.88
C VAL A 321 8.12 -16.98 -11.69
N VAL A 322 8.27 -17.46 -10.45
CA VAL A 322 8.95 -18.72 -10.13
C VAL A 322 8.25 -19.89 -10.81
N GLU A 323 6.93 -20.03 -10.64
CA GLU A 323 6.12 -21.09 -11.24
C GLU A 323 6.22 -21.05 -12.77
N THR A 324 6.10 -19.85 -13.37
CA THR A 324 6.22 -19.67 -14.82
C THR A 324 7.57 -20.12 -15.34
N LYS A 325 8.67 -19.65 -14.74
CA LYS A 325 10.03 -20.00 -15.19
C LYS A 325 10.34 -21.47 -14.99
N LEU A 326 9.88 -22.07 -13.89
CA LEU A 326 10.06 -23.50 -13.64
C LEU A 326 9.30 -24.34 -14.68
N SER A 327 8.06 -23.96 -15.00
CA SER A 327 7.25 -24.61 -16.04
C SER A 327 7.89 -24.47 -17.42
N GLN A 328 8.34 -23.27 -17.79
CA GLN A 328 9.04 -23.04 -19.06
C GLN A 328 10.33 -23.86 -19.18
N PHE A 329 11.11 -23.95 -18.09
CA PHE A 329 12.33 -24.74 -18.09
C PHE A 329 12.03 -26.24 -18.21
N ALA A 330 11.03 -26.75 -17.50
CA ALA A 330 10.59 -28.13 -17.64
C ALA A 330 10.11 -28.45 -19.07
N SER A 331 9.33 -27.56 -19.69
CA SER A 331 8.89 -27.71 -21.08
C SER A 331 10.06 -27.74 -22.06
N TYR A 332 11.06 -26.87 -21.88
CA TYR A 332 12.28 -26.89 -22.69
C TYR A 332 13.03 -28.23 -22.60
N LEU A 333 13.16 -28.81 -21.40
CA LEU A 333 13.80 -30.11 -21.22
C LEU A 333 13.01 -31.23 -21.92
N GLU A 334 11.69 -31.19 -21.83
CA GLU A 334 10.80 -32.20 -22.43
C GLU A 334 10.79 -32.13 -23.97
N GLU A 335 10.76 -30.92 -24.53
CA GLU A 335 10.92 -30.68 -25.96
C GLU A 335 12.29 -31.16 -26.45
N THR A 336 13.36 -30.81 -25.74
CA THR A 336 14.73 -31.22 -26.10
C THR A 336 14.88 -32.74 -26.06
N ARG A 337 14.33 -33.42 -25.06
CA ARG A 337 14.35 -34.89 -24.95
C ARG A 337 13.68 -35.56 -26.15
N LYS A 338 12.59 -34.98 -26.67
CA LYS A 338 11.87 -35.48 -27.85
C LYS A 338 12.64 -35.23 -29.14
N SER A 339 13.21 -34.03 -29.30
CA SER A 339 13.94 -33.66 -30.52
C SER A 339 15.34 -34.25 -30.59
N GLU A 340 15.99 -34.46 -29.45
CA GLU A 340 17.41 -34.83 -29.32
C GLU A 340 17.59 -36.01 -28.35
N PRO A 341 17.08 -37.21 -28.67
CA PRO A 341 17.06 -38.34 -27.73
C PRO A 341 18.44 -38.87 -27.33
N ASN A 342 19.49 -38.48 -28.07
CA ASN A 342 20.88 -38.90 -27.82
C ASN A 342 21.60 -38.02 -26.78
N ILE A 343 20.99 -36.91 -26.33
CA ILE A 343 21.56 -36.02 -25.31
C ILE A 343 20.91 -36.38 -23.97
N SER A 344 21.72 -36.81 -22.98
CA SER A 344 21.21 -37.04 -21.62
C SER A 344 20.93 -35.72 -20.91
N LEU A 345 19.74 -35.61 -20.33
CA LEU A 345 19.30 -34.44 -19.55
C LEU A 345 19.03 -34.78 -18.07
N ASP A 346 19.45 -35.96 -17.61
CA ASP A 346 19.09 -36.50 -16.28
C ASP A 346 19.50 -35.57 -15.13
N LYS A 347 20.67 -34.92 -15.25
CA LYS A 347 21.13 -33.91 -14.29
C LYS A 347 20.10 -32.78 -14.12
N PHE A 348 19.56 -32.27 -15.23
CA PHE A 348 18.61 -31.16 -15.22
C PHE A 348 17.24 -31.59 -14.70
N TYR A 349 16.78 -32.81 -15.02
CA TYR A 349 15.55 -33.36 -14.44
C TYR A 349 15.64 -33.55 -12.92
N ASN A 350 16.79 -34.03 -12.42
CA ASN A 350 17.03 -34.16 -10.98
C ASN A 350 16.97 -32.79 -10.28
N GLU A 351 17.57 -31.75 -10.87
CA GLU A 351 17.49 -30.38 -10.33
C GLU A 351 16.06 -29.82 -10.36
N VAL A 352 15.29 -30.04 -11.43
CA VAL A 352 13.86 -29.65 -11.47
C VAL A 352 13.06 -30.35 -10.36
N SER A 353 13.34 -31.62 -10.08
CA SER A 353 12.70 -32.35 -8.98
C SER A 353 13.05 -31.75 -7.61
N ARG A 354 14.33 -31.39 -7.39
CA ARG A 354 14.78 -30.67 -6.18
C ARG A 354 14.06 -29.33 -6.03
N LEU A 355 14.02 -28.52 -7.09
CA LEU A 355 13.36 -27.21 -7.07
C LEU A 355 11.85 -27.32 -6.82
N ASN A 356 11.17 -28.34 -7.36
CA ASN A 356 9.77 -28.62 -7.04
C ASN A 356 9.56 -29.00 -5.57
N SER A 357 10.55 -29.63 -4.94
CA SER A 357 10.50 -29.94 -3.50
C SER A 357 10.70 -28.68 -2.65
N GLU A 358 11.67 -27.81 -3.01
CA GLU A 358 11.86 -26.52 -2.34
C GLU A 358 10.65 -25.61 -2.50
N LYS A 359 9.98 -25.66 -3.65
CA LYS A 359 8.73 -24.96 -3.91
C LYS A 359 7.64 -25.32 -2.90
N ARG A 360 7.50 -26.60 -2.53
CA ARG A 360 6.55 -27.02 -1.48
C ARG A 360 6.89 -26.36 -0.14
N ALA A 361 8.18 -26.31 0.21
CA ALA A 361 8.64 -25.63 1.42
C ALA A 361 8.34 -24.12 1.40
N VAL A 362 8.30 -23.48 0.23
CA VAL A 362 7.85 -22.08 0.10
C VAL A 362 6.39 -21.93 0.54
N TYR A 363 5.49 -22.78 0.04
CA TYR A 363 4.07 -22.74 0.41
C TYR A 363 3.83 -23.11 1.88
N GLU A 364 4.57 -24.08 2.42
CA GLU A 364 4.50 -24.45 3.84
C GLU A 364 4.90 -23.28 4.76
N LYS A 365 6.02 -22.62 4.47
CA LYS A 365 6.47 -21.42 5.21
C LYS A 365 5.46 -20.29 5.10
N TRP A 366 4.94 -20.06 3.90
CA TRP A 366 3.92 -19.04 3.67
C TRP A 366 2.65 -19.31 4.47
N SER A 367 2.16 -20.56 4.44
CA SER A 367 1.01 -21.03 5.23
C SER A 367 1.24 -20.87 6.74
N ALA A 368 2.48 -21.06 7.20
CA ALA A 368 2.86 -20.86 8.60
C ALA A 368 3.03 -19.36 8.99
N GLY A 369 2.93 -18.44 8.02
CA GLY A 369 3.11 -17.00 8.23
C GLY A 369 4.57 -16.52 8.16
N ASP A 370 5.53 -17.39 7.87
CA ASP A 370 6.93 -17.03 7.65
C ASP A 370 7.15 -16.50 6.23
N LEU A 371 6.67 -15.28 5.98
CA LEU A 371 6.80 -14.62 4.69
C LEU A 371 8.26 -14.33 4.32
N SER A 372 9.12 -14.06 5.30
CA SER A 372 10.54 -13.78 5.07
C SER A 372 11.27 -15.03 4.59
N GLY A 373 11.11 -16.15 5.30
CA GLY A 373 11.70 -17.42 4.91
C GLY A 373 11.13 -17.95 3.61
N ALA A 374 9.83 -17.76 3.35
CA ALA A 374 9.22 -18.09 2.06
C ALA A 374 9.83 -17.25 0.91
N ASN A 375 10.02 -15.94 1.12
CA ASN A 375 10.66 -15.05 0.15
C ASN A 375 12.12 -15.44 -0.14
N GLN A 376 12.90 -15.77 0.89
CA GLN A 376 14.29 -16.21 0.73
C GLN A 376 14.38 -17.49 -0.09
N THR A 377 13.53 -18.48 0.21
CA THR A 377 13.47 -19.73 -0.57
C THR A 377 13.01 -19.48 -2.00
N ALA A 378 11.99 -18.64 -2.23
CA ALA A 378 11.54 -18.29 -3.58
C ALA A 378 12.65 -17.59 -4.41
N ASN A 379 13.42 -16.69 -3.80
CA ASN A 379 14.56 -16.05 -4.46
C ASN A 379 15.66 -17.07 -4.82
N SER A 380 15.96 -18.00 -3.92
CA SER A 380 16.92 -19.08 -4.16
C SER A 380 16.50 -19.96 -5.35
N ILE A 381 15.21 -20.32 -5.41
CA ILE A 381 14.64 -21.08 -6.53
C ILE A 381 14.77 -20.28 -7.82
N LEU A 382 14.38 -19.00 -7.82
CA LEU A 382 14.43 -18.15 -9.01
C LEU A 382 15.84 -18.06 -9.61
N ASN A 383 16.84 -17.77 -8.77
CA ASN A 383 18.25 -17.72 -9.17
C ASN A 383 18.73 -19.09 -9.70
N SER A 384 18.31 -20.18 -9.05
CA SER A 384 18.67 -21.54 -9.47
C SER A 384 18.09 -21.86 -10.85
N ILE A 385 16.82 -21.51 -11.10
CA ILE A 385 16.17 -21.75 -12.41
C ILE A 385 16.87 -20.98 -13.53
N GLU A 386 17.23 -19.71 -13.29
CA GLU A 386 17.90 -18.90 -14.30
C GLU A 386 19.28 -19.46 -14.66
N ASN A 387 20.06 -19.86 -13.66
CA ASN A 387 21.37 -20.48 -13.87
C ASN A 387 21.23 -21.83 -14.59
N LEU A 388 20.33 -22.70 -14.14
CA LEU A 388 20.10 -24.02 -14.75
C LEU A 388 19.58 -23.92 -16.18
N SER A 389 18.69 -22.97 -16.47
CA SER A 389 18.19 -22.72 -17.82
C SER A 389 19.33 -22.31 -18.76
N ASN A 390 20.24 -21.43 -18.32
CA ASN A 390 21.37 -21.02 -19.13
C ASN A 390 22.38 -22.15 -19.32
N GLU A 391 22.67 -22.91 -18.26
CA GLU A 391 23.55 -24.07 -18.29
C GLU A 391 23.02 -25.16 -19.23
N ALA A 392 21.72 -25.48 -19.15
CA ALA A 392 21.10 -26.48 -20.01
C ALA A 392 21.11 -26.07 -21.49
N LYS A 393 20.88 -24.79 -21.80
CA LYS A 393 20.97 -24.28 -23.17
C LYS A 393 22.39 -24.36 -23.72
N SER A 394 23.39 -24.00 -22.94
CA SER A 394 24.81 -24.15 -23.34
C SER A 394 25.16 -25.61 -23.56
N TYR A 395 24.83 -26.47 -22.58
CA TYR A 395 25.12 -27.90 -22.62
C TYR A 395 24.52 -28.59 -23.85
N VAL A 396 23.23 -28.34 -24.13
CA VAL A 396 22.57 -28.91 -25.32
C VAL A 396 23.21 -28.42 -26.61
N THR A 397 23.58 -27.14 -26.69
CA THR A 397 24.25 -26.58 -27.87
C THR A 397 25.62 -27.24 -28.10
N GLU A 398 26.43 -27.38 -27.05
CA GLU A 398 27.73 -28.03 -27.10
C GLU A 398 27.64 -29.51 -27.49
N GLN A 399 26.67 -30.25 -26.93
CA GLN A 399 26.43 -31.66 -27.26
C GLN A 399 25.98 -31.82 -28.72
N LYS A 400 25.10 -30.94 -29.22
CA LYS A 400 24.71 -30.94 -30.64
C LYS A 400 25.92 -30.74 -31.56
N GLU A 401 26.80 -29.79 -31.24
CA GLU A 401 28.01 -29.56 -32.03
C GLU A 401 29.00 -30.72 -31.96
N MET A 402 29.12 -31.40 -30.81
CA MET A 402 29.95 -32.61 -30.69
C MET A 402 29.38 -33.76 -31.53
N ILE A 403 28.08 -34.02 -31.45
CA ILE A 403 27.41 -35.07 -32.23
C ILE A 403 27.57 -34.79 -33.73
N LYS A 404 27.34 -33.55 -34.16
CA LYS A 404 27.53 -33.14 -35.56
C LYS A 404 28.97 -33.37 -36.04
N ARG A 405 29.98 -32.99 -35.24
CA ARG A 405 31.40 -33.24 -35.56
C ARG A 405 31.72 -34.73 -35.65
N MET A 406 31.19 -35.55 -34.74
CA MET A 406 31.38 -37.00 -34.80
C MET A 406 30.72 -37.63 -36.03
N GLU A 407 29.54 -37.15 -36.43
CA GLU A 407 28.87 -37.60 -37.65
C GLU A 407 29.64 -37.19 -38.91
N GLU A 408 30.15 -35.96 -38.96
CA GLU A 408 30.99 -35.47 -40.06
C GLU A 408 32.31 -36.28 -40.16
N GLU A 409 32.97 -36.58 -39.03
CA GLU A 409 34.17 -37.44 -39.01
C GLU A 409 33.85 -38.87 -39.42
N LYS A 410 32.73 -39.44 -38.96
CA LYS A 410 32.30 -40.79 -39.36
C LYS A 410 31.98 -40.86 -40.85
N GLN A 411 31.28 -39.87 -41.39
CA GLN A 411 31.03 -39.78 -42.84
C GLN A 411 32.33 -39.61 -43.64
N ARG A 412 33.26 -38.78 -43.16
CA ARG A 412 34.57 -38.61 -43.79
C ARG A 412 35.36 -39.92 -43.79
N ASN A 413 35.36 -40.66 -42.68
CA ASN A 413 36.04 -41.95 -42.57
C ASN A 413 35.40 -43.02 -43.47
N ILE A 414 34.07 -43.07 -43.55
CA ILE A 414 33.36 -43.95 -44.49
C ILE A 414 33.71 -43.58 -45.94
N MET A 415 33.71 -42.29 -46.29
CA MET A 415 34.05 -41.83 -47.62
C MET A 415 35.49 -42.20 -48.01
N ILE A 416 36.45 -42.03 -47.09
CA ILE A 416 37.84 -42.46 -47.30
C ILE A 416 37.91 -43.99 -47.52
N ALA A 417 37.19 -44.77 -46.73
CA ALA A 417 37.15 -46.23 -46.89
C ALA A 417 36.55 -46.66 -48.25
N VAL A 418 35.49 -45.99 -48.71
CA VAL A 418 34.90 -46.25 -50.04
C VAL A 418 35.88 -45.93 -51.16
N ILE A 419 36.57 -44.78 -51.08
CA ILE A 419 37.60 -44.39 -52.06
C ILE A 419 38.73 -45.44 -52.10
N ALA A 420 39.19 -45.92 -50.94
CA ALA A 420 40.24 -46.94 -50.86
C ALA A 420 39.81 -48.26 -51.54
N VAL A 421 38.57 -48.70 -51.34
CA VAL A 421 38.03 -49.89 -52.00
C VAL A 421 37.98 -49.72 -53.52
N VAL A 422 37.55 -48.55 -54.02
CA VAL A 422 37.51 -48.25 -55.45
C VAL A 422 38.92 -48.30 -56.06
N ILE A 423 39.93 -47.75 -55.38
CA ILE A 423 41.33 -47.80 -55.83
C ILE A 423 41.82 -49.25 -55.93
N VAL A 424 41.51 -50.10 -54.95
CA VAL A 424 41.88 -51.53 -54.98
C VAL A 424 41.21 -52.25 -56.16
N VAL A 425 39.93 -51.99 -56.41
CA VAL A 425 39.21 -52.58 -57.54
C VAL A 425 39.81 -52.16 -58.88
N ILE A 426 40.17 -50.88 -59.03
CA ILE A 426 40.85 -50.36 -60.24
C ILE A 426 42.23 -51.00 -60.39
N ALA A 427 43.00 -51.16 -59.31
CA ALA A 427 44.31 -51.80 -59.34
C ALA A 427 44.21 -53.29 -59.74
N VAL A 428 43.22 -54.02 -59.21
CA VAL A 428 42.96 -55.43 -59.57
C VAL A 428 42.48 -55.54 -61.01
N ALA A 429 41.57 -54.68 -61.47
CA ALA A 429 41.12 -54.65 -62.86
C ALA A 429 42.27 -54.30 -63.81
N GLY A 430 43.09 -53.31 -63.47
CA GLY A 430 44.29 -52.94 -64.20
C GLY A 430 45.31 -54.08 -64.27
N PHE A 431 45.52 -54.79 -63.15
CA PHE A 431 46.38 -55.98 -63.10
C PHE A 431 45.85 -57.13 -63.95
N LEU A 432 44.54 -57.39 -63.93
CA LEU A 432 43.90 -58.41 -64.78
C LEU A 432 43.97 -58.06 -66.27
N ILE A 433 43.82 -56.78 -66.62
CA ILE A 433 44.00 -56.29 -68.01
C ILE A 433 45.46 -56.40 -68.43
N TYR A 434 46.40 -56.03 -67.56
CA TYR A 434 47.84 -56.18 -67.80
C TYR A 434 48.24 -57.64 -67.99
N LYS A 435 47.75 -58.55 -67.14
CA LYS A 435 47.95 -59.99 -67.26
C LYS A 435 47.40 -60.54 -68.58
N ARG A 436 46.19 -60.14 -68.98
CA ARG A 436 45.60 -60.49 -70.29
C ARG A 436 46.38 -59.96 -71.49
N ARG A 437 47.06 -58.82 -71.37
CA ARG A 437 47.93 -58.30 -72.45
C ARG A 437 49.21 -59.12 -72.55
N LYS A 438 49.81 -59.51 -71.42
CA LYS A 438 50.99 -60.37 -71.41
C LYS A 438 50.72 -61.77 -71.98
N GLU A 439 49.54 -62.36 -71.67
CA GLU A 439 49.10 -63.64 -72.25
C GLU A 439 48.79 -63.56 -73.75
N LYS A 440 48.54 -62.37 -74.31
CA LYS A 440 48.34 -62.16 -75.76
C LYS A 440 49.64 -61.90 -76.54
N GLU A 441 50.74 -61.54 -75.89
CA GLU A 441 52.04 -61.34 -76.56
C GLU A 441 52.81 -62.66 -76.77
N GLU A 442 52.48 -63.74 -76.08
CA GLU A 442 53.14 -65.06 -76.27
C GLU A 442 52.54 -65.93 -77.40
N ILE A 443 51.47 -65.50 -78.08
CA ILE A 443 50.86 -66.25 -79.19
C ILE A 443 50.94 -65.42 -80.49
N SER A 444 52.15 -65.20 -80.98
CA SER A 444 52.38 -64.84 -82.39
C SER A 444 53.69 -65.43 -82.92
N ILE A 445 53.87 -66.75 -82.78
CA ILE A 445 54.82 -67.50 -83.60
C ILE A 445 54.01 -68.23 -84.68
N VAL A 446 53.83 -67.59 -85.83
CA VAL A 446 53.33 -68.25 -87.05
C VAL A 446 54.53 -68.75 -87.83
N ILE A 447 54.76 -70.06 -87.74
CA ILE A 447 55.62 -70.85 -88.61
C ILE A 447 54.92 -70.94 -89.97
N LYS A 448 55.59 -70.55 -91.07
CA LYS A 448 55.24 -70.98 -92.42
C LYS A 448 56.23 -72.05 -92.90
N PRO A 449 55.77 -73.08 -93.64
CA PRO A 449 56.47 -74.36 -93.81
C PRO A 449 57.40 -74.37 -95.04
N PRO A 450 58.28 -75.39 -95.17
CA PRO A 450 59.25 -75.50 -96.25
C PRO A 450 58.65 -76.18 -97.48
N THR A 451 59.13 -75.82 -98.68
CA THR A 451 59.26 -76.71 -99.86
C THR A 451 59.86 -75.93 -101.03
N GLY A 452 60.84 -76.54 -101.71
CA GLY A 452 61.21 -76.23 -103.10
C GLY A 452 62.53 -75.49 -103.26
#